data_AF-A0A382YSF2-F1
#
_entry.id   AF-A0A382YSF2-F1
#
_cell.length_a   1.000
_cell.length_b   1.000
_cell.length_c   1.000
_cell.angle_alpha   90.00
_cell.angle_beta   90.00
_cell.angle_gamma   90.00
#
_symmetry.space_group_name_H-M   'P 1'
#
loop_
_entity.id
_entity.type
_entity.pdbx_description
1 polymer ?
#
loop_
_entity_poly.entity_id
_entity_poly.type
_entity_poly.pdbx_seq_one_letter_code
_entity_poly.pdbx_strand_id
1 'polypeptide(L)'
;MNGDQIHVINAEMAVFSGTKEMVFGEYIGKRKLNHPRKGPYYPRMPHLMLKRAVRGMIPYQKPRGREAFKRLKVDVGKPASVGDEKVEMVDGAKMNNYSKYVTLGEVSKV
;
A
#
# COMPACT_ATOMS: atom_id res chain seq x y z
N MET A 1 0.23 -14.32 12.22
CA MET A 1 -0.02 -12.93 12.67
C MET A 1 0.33 -12.87 14.13
N ASN A 2 1.50 -12.33 14.41
CA ASN A 2 2.23 -12.49 15.66
C ASN A 2 1.82 -11.48 16.74
N GLY A 3 0.84 -10.62 16.44
CA GLY A 3 0.30 -9.62 17.38
C GLY A 3 0.95 -8.24 17.23
N ASP A 4 1.96 -8.11 16.39
CA ASP A 4 2.75 -6.89 16.25
C ASP A 4 1.95 -5.72 15.66
N GLN A 5 2.24 -4.53 16.19
CA GLN A 5 1.75 -3.26 15.65
C GLN A 5 2.78 -2.72 14.66
N ILE A 6 2.37 -2.57 13.40
CA ILE A 6 3.26 -2.15 12.31
C ILE A 6 2.82 -0.79 11.80
N HIS A 7 3.77 0.15 11.75
CA HIS A 7 3.55 1.48 11.19
C HIS A 7 4.44 1.67 9.97
N VAL A 8 3.83 1.72 8.80
CA VAL A 8 4.50 2.02 7.54
C VAL A 8 4.42 3.52 7.28
N ILE A 9 5.57 4.15 7.08
CA ILE A 9 5.70 5.56 6.70
C ILE A 9 6.18 5.69 5.25
N ASN A 10 6.08 6.88 4.66
CA ASN A 10 6.50 7.16 3.28
C ASN A 10 5.84 6.23 2.23
N ALA A 11 4.55 5.95 2.38
CA ALA A 11 3.84 5.03 1.48
C ALA A 11 3.86 5.46 0.00
N GLU A 12 4.06 6.74 -0.28
CA GLU A 12 4.23 7.30 -1.63
C GLU A 12 5.52 6.84 -2.32
N MET A 13 6.56 6.52 -1.55
CA MET A 13 7.84 6.03 -2.05
C MET A 13 7.83 4.53 -2.31
N ALA A 14 6.76 3.82 -1.93
CA ALA A 14 6.62 2.41 -2.21
C ALA A 14 6.65 2.15 -3.72
N VAL A 15 7.31 1.07 -4.11
CA VAL A 15 7.70 0.82 -5.49
C VAL A 15 6.96 -0.40 -6.04
N PHE A 16 6.42 -0.31 -7.25
CA PHE A 16 5.92 -1.44 -8.02
C PHE A 16 6.88 -1.75 -9.16
N SER A 17 7.24 -3.03 -9.30
CA SER A 17 7.95 -3.52 -10.47
C SER A 17 7.00 -3.57 -11.68
N GLY A 18 7.47 -3.10 -12.83
CA GLY A 18 6.72 -3.12 -14.08
C GLY A 18 6.86 -1.85 -14.90
N THR A 19 6.33 -1.88 -16.12
CA THR A 19 6.25 -0.68 -16.97
C THR A 19 5.14 0.24 -16.50
N LYS A 20 5.31 1.54 -16.71
CA LYS A 20 4.32 2.57 -16.38
C LYS A 20 2.95 2.25 -16.98
N GLU A 21 2.89 1.90 -18.25
CA GLU A 21 1.63 1.61 -18.95
C GLU A 21 0.87 0.44 -18.32
N MET A 22 1.58 -0.64 -17.96
CA MET A 22 0.98 -1.83 -17.37
C MET A 22 0.38 -1.53 -15.99
N VAL A 23 1.18 -0.93 -15.10
CA VAL A 23 0.75 -0.63 -13.73
C VAL A 23 -0.42 0.36 -13.74
N PHE A 24 -0.32 1.43 -14.53
CA PHE A 24 -1.38 2.43 -14.61
C PHE A 24 -2.64 1.84 -15.25
N GLY A 25 -2.50 1.07 -16.33
CA GLY A 25 -3.63 0.41 -16.99
C GLY A 25 -4.42 -0.49 -16.04
N GLU A 26 -3.72 -1.27 -15.21
CA GLU A 26 -4.36 -2.15 -14.22
C GLU A 26 -5.13 -1.35 -13.15
N TYR A 27 -4.51 -0.30 -12.58
CA TYR A 27 -5.17 0.52 -11.56
C TYR A 27 -6.34 1.34 -12.13
N ILE A 28 -6.20 1.88 -13.35
CA ILE A 28 -7.28 2.57 -14.04
C ILE A 28 -8.43 1.61 -14.33
N GLY A 29 -8.14 0.41 -14.84
CA GLY A 29 -9.16 -0.61 -15.11
C GLY A 29 -9.91 -1.01 -13.83
N LYS A 30 -9.19 -1.27 -12.74
CA LYS A 30 -9.76 -1.57 -11.42
C LYS A 30 -10.64 -0.43 -10.89
N ARG A 31 -10.24 0.82 -11.08
CA ARG A 31 -11.01 2.00 -10.68
C ARG A 31 -12.25 2.22 -11.55
N LYS A 32 -12.19 1.92 -12.85
CA LYS A 32 -13.36 1.99 -13.75
C LYS A 32 -14.46 1.01 -13.34
N LEU A 33 -14.11 -0.10 -12.69
CA LEU A 33 -15.06 -1.05 -12.12
C LEU A 33 -15.76 -0.53 -10.84
N ASN A 34 -15.37 0.64 -10.31
CA ASN A 34 -16.03 1.22 -9.15
C ASN A 34 -17.47 1.65 -9.51
N HIS A 35 -18.44 1.02 -8.87
CA HIS A 35 -19.81 1.52 -8.86
C HIS A 35 -20.00 2.49 -7.68
N PRO A 36 -20.64 3.66 -7.85
CA PRO A 36 -20.79 4.67 -6.80
C PRO A 36 -21.47 4.18 -5.51
N ARG A 37 -22.41 3.23 -5.63
CA ARG A 37 -23.20 2.72 -4.49
C ARG A 37 -22.78 1.35 -3.98
N LYS A 38 -22.30 0.46 -4.86
CA LYS A 38 -22.08 -0.97 -4.56
C LYS A 38 -21.04 -1.53 -5.53
N GLY A 39 -19.77 -1.36 -5.19
CA GLY A 39 -18.67 -1.84 -6.03
C GLY A 39 -17.35 -1.91 -5.25
N PRO A 40 -16.32 -2.53 -5.84
CA PRO A 40 -15.05 -2.76 -5.17
C PRO A 40 -14.24 -1.46 -5.01
N TYR A 41 -14.51 -0.61 -4.01
CA TYR A 41 -13.89 0.72 -3.82
C TYR A 41 -12.35 0.79 -3.88
N TYR A 42 -11.78 1.10 -5.05
CA TYR A 42 -10.34 1.30 -5.21
C TYR A 42 -9.94 2.74 -4.84
N PRO A 43 -9.16 2.94 -3.76
CA PRO A 43 -8.74 4.26 -3.32
C PRO A 43 -7.67 4.85 -4.26
N ARG A 44 -7.58 6.18 -4.30
CA ARG A 44 -6.53 6.91 -5.03
C ARG A 44 -5.31 7.21 -4.17
N MET A 45 -5.50 7.43 -2.86
CA MET A 45 -4.42 7.80 -1.95
C MET A 45 -3.42 6.66 -1.74
N PRO A 46 -2.10 6.92 -1.68
CA PRO A 46 -1.08 5.88 -1.68
C PRO A 46 -1.14 5.02 -0.40
N HIS A 47 -1.29 5.64 0.78
CA HIS A 47 -1.44 4.90 2.04
C HIS A 47 -2.65 3.95 2.04
N LEU A 48 -3.76 4.34 1.40
CA LEU A 48 -4.94 3.48 1.27
C LEU A 48 -4.77 2.38 0.23
N MET A 49 -4.05 2.65 -0.86
CA MET A 49 -3.70 1.62 -1.85
C MET A 49 -2.87 0.51 -1.22
N LEU A 50 -1.87 0.88 -0.42
CA LEU A 50 -1.03 -0.08 0.29
C LEU A 50 -1.83 -0.85 1.35
N LYS A 51 -2.68 -0.16 2.14
CA LYS A 51 -3.63 -0.83 3.04
C LYS A 51 -4.54 -1.81 2.32
N ARG A 52 -5.04 -1.45 1.12
CA ARG A 52 -5.88 -2.36 0.33
C ARG A 52 -5.10 -3.58 -0.16
N ALA A 53 -3.84 -3.43 -0.55
CA ALA A 53 -2.97 -4.54 -0.92
C ALA A 53 -2.76 -5.50 0.25
N VAL A 54 -2.38 -4.99 1.43
CA VAL A 54 -2.21 -5.81 2.64
C VAL A 54 -3.52 -6.49 3.05
N ARG A 55 -4.66 -5.80 2.93
CA ARG A 55 -5.98 -6.40 3.17
C ARG A 55 -6.23 -7.64 2.29
N GLY A 56 -5.72 -7.66 1.05
CA GLY A 56 -5.83 -8.80 0.15
C GLY A 56 -4.92 -9.97 0.51
N MET A 57 -3.83 -9.72 1.23
CA MET A 57 -2.86 -10.74 1.67
C MET A 57 -3.27 -11.46 2.96
N ILE A 58 -4.37 -11.03 3.60
CA ILE A 58 -4.79 -11.52 4.91
C ILE A 58 -6.25 -12.00 4.87
N PRO A 59 -6.64 -12.96 5.73
CA PRO A 59 -8.03 -13.39 5.85
C PRO A 59 -8.88 -12.34 6.61
N TYR A 60 -9.08 -11.17 6.00
CA TYR A 60 -9.75 -10.00 6.60
C TYR A 60 -11.19 -10.27 7.03
N GLN A 61 -11.88 -11.24 6.43
CA GLN A 61 -13.24 -11.57 6.84
C GLN A 61 -13.30 -12.20 8.25
N LYS A 62 -12.22 -12.89 8.67
CA LYS A 62 -12.12 -13.52 9.99
C LYS A 62 -11.73 -12.50 11.08
N PRO A 63 -12.17 -12.67 12.34
CA PRO A 63 -11.86 -11.73 13.43
C PRO A 63 -10.36 -11.48 13.60
N ARG A 64 -9.55 -12.55 13.61
CA ARG A 64 -8.08 -12.47 13.72
C ARG A 64 -7.44 -11.63 12.61
N GLY A 65 -7.95 -11.72 11.38
CA GLY A 65 -7.47 -10.92 10.25
C GLY A 65 -7.87 -9.44 10.39
N ARG A 66 -9.08 -9.15 10.87
CA ARG A 66 -9.51 -7.76 11.14
C ARG A 66 -8.66 -7.12 12.23
N GLU A 67 -8.36 -7.85 13.30
CA GLU A 67 -7.49 -7.33 14.36
C GLU A 67 -6.10 -6.99 13.85
N ALA A 68 -5.48 -7.87 13.07
CA ALA A 68 -4.19 -7.57 12.48
C ALA A 68 -4.25 -6.38 11.51
N PHE A 69 -5.33 -6.24 10.74
CA PHE A 69 -5.53 -5.08 9.88
C PHE A 69 -5.67 -3.78 10.69
N LYS A 70 -6.33 -3.81 11.85
CA LYS A 70 -6.42 -2.65 12.75
C LYS A 70 -5.07 -2.25 13.34
N ARG A 71 -4.17 -3.21 13.57
CA ARG A 71 -2.80 -2.96 14.05
C ARG A 71 -1.89 -2.33 12.98
N LEU A 72 -2.29 -2.32 11.71
CA LEU A 72 -1.52 -1.70 10.63
C LEU A 72 -1.86 -0.20 10.48
N LYS A 73 -0.87 0.65 10.74
CA LYS A 73 -0.92 2.08 10.41
C LYS A 73 -0.08 2.34 9.16
N VAL A 74 -0.60 3.15 8.24
CA VAL A 74 0.11 3.54 7.01
C VAL A 74 -0.14 5.01 6.79
N ASP A 75 0.93 5.79 6.70
CA ASP A 75 0.89 7.23 6.49
C ASP A 75 1.62 7.62 5.20
N VAL A 76 1.25 8.78 4.65
CA VAL A 76 1.94 9.43 3.52
C VAL A 76 2.93 10.40 4.11
N GLY A 77 4.18 10.33 3.67
CA GLY A 77 5.30 11.00 4.30
C GLY A 77 5.61 10.48 5.70
N LYS A 78 6.49 11.20 6.38
CA LYS A 78 6.90 10.90 7.74
C LYS A 78 6.15 11.80 8.72
N PRO A 79 5.32 11.26 9.63
CA PRO A 79 4.67 12.06 10.67
C PRO A 79 5.72 12.56 11.68
N ALA A 80 5.57 13.80 12.14
CA ALA A 80 6.50 14.45 13.08
C ALA A 80 6.64 13.70 14.42
N SER A 81 5.66 12.86 14.77
CA SER A 81 5.66 12.04 15.98
C SER A 81 6.61 10.84 15.94
N VAL A 82 7.16 10.49 14.78
CA VAL A 82 8.09 9.36 14.61
C VAL A 82 9.50 9.92 14.46
N GLY A 83 10.36 9.71 15.46
CA GLY A 83 11.79 10.01 15.36
C GLY A 83 12.49 9.09 14.36
N ASP A 84 13.57 9.56 13.71
CA ASP A 84 14.34 8.77 12.74
C ASP A 84 14.91 7.46 13.31
N GLU A 85 15.18 7.42 14.62
CA GLU A 85 15.81 6.29 15.31
C GLU A 85 14.96 5.00 15.35
N LYS A 86 13.67 5.07 15.03
CA LYS A 86 12.74 3.92 15.08
C LYS A 86 12.35 3.40 13.69
N VAL A 87 12.98 3.88 12.63
CA VAL A 87 12.65 3.49 11.26
C VAL A 87 13.55 2.36 10.81
N GLU A 88 12.99 1.17 10.72
CA GLU A 88 13.68 0.00 10.14
C GLU A 88 13.32 -0.16 8.66
N MET A 89 14.32 -0.44 7.84
CA MET A 89 14.11 -0.88 6.46
C MET A 89 14.10 -2.41 6.42
N VAL A 90 13.10 -2.98 5.76
CA VAL A 90 13.01 -4.43 5.58
C VAL A 90 13.89 -4.83 4.39
N ASP A 91 15.01 -5.50 4.65
CA ASP A 91 15.98 -5.89 3.61
C ASP A 91 15.36 -6.76 2.51
N GLY A 92 14.43 -7.66 2.86
CA GLY A 92 13.72 -8.52 1.91
C GLY A 92 12.73 -7.78 0.99
N ALA A 93 12.42 -6.51 1.27
CA ALA A 93 11.52 -5.69 0.46
C ALA A 93 12.27 -4.69 -0.44
N LYS A 94 13.61 -4.78 -0.51
CA LYS A 94 14.42 -3.92 -1.38
C LYS A 94 14.23 -4.34 -2.84
N MET A 95 14.08 -3.35 -3.70
CA MET A 95 13.96 -3.58 -5.13
C MET A 95 15.33 -3.97 -5.73
N ASN A 96 15.31 -4.87 -6.72
CA ASN A 96 16.50 -5.18 -7.50
C ASN A 96 16.76 -4.11 -8.59
N ASN A 97 18.02 -3.73 -8.79
CA ASN A 97 18.44 -2.55 -9.58
C ASN A 97 18.09 -2.60 -11.08
N TYR A 98 17.72 -3.77 -11.62
CA TYR A 98 17.58 -3.97 -13.08
C TYR A 98 16.15 -3.81 -13.61
N SER A 99 15.16 -3.70 -12.73
CA SER A 99 13.75 -3.69 -13.15
C SER A 99 13.24 -2.26 -13.34
N LYS A 100 12.42 -2.06 -14.37
CA LYS A 100 11.60 -0.85 -14.47
C LYS A 100 10.66 -0.79 -13.27
N TYR A 101 10.47 0.40 -12.72
CA TYR A 101 9.53 0.62 -11.64
C TYR A 101 8.69 1.86 -11.81
N VAL A 102 7.64 1.88 -10.99
CA VAL A 102 6.72 2.98 -10.80
C VAL A 102 6.55 3.18 -9.30
N THR A 103 6.51 4.44 -8.87
CA THR A 103 6.22 4.75 -7.46
C THR A 103 4.72 4.85 -7.21
N LEU A 104 4.29 4.52 -5.98
CA LEU A 104 2.91 4.66 -5.55
C LEU A 104 2.42 6.10 -5.69
N GLY A 105 3.30 7.07 -5.41
CA GLY A 105 3.00 8.49 -5.56
C GLY A 105 2.63 8.87 -6.99
N GLU A 106 3.26 8.27 -8.00
CA GLU A 106 2.92 8.51 -9.40
C GLU A 106 1.57 7.88 -9.78
N VAL A 107 1.29 6.66 -9.31
CA VAL A 107 0.00 5.98 -9.53
C VAL A 107 -1.15 6.69 -8.83
N SER A 108 -0.87 7.35 -7.70
CA SER A 108 -1.87 8.13 -6.97
C SER A 108 -2.30 9.41 -7.70
N LYS A 109 -1.46 9.97 -8.58
CA LYS A 109 -1.73 11.24 -9.27
C LYS A 109 -2.65 11.10 -10.49
N VAL A 110 -2.69 9.91 -11.08
CA VAL A 110 -3.63 9.53 -12.15
C VAL A 110 -4.92 9.00 -11.53
#